data_AF-A0A1M5N002-F1
#
_entry.id   AF-A0A1M5N002-F1
#
_cell.length_a   1.000
_cell.length_b   1.000
_cell.length_c   1.000
_cell.angle_alpha   90.00
_cell.angle_beta   90.00
_cell.angle_gamma   90.00
#
_symmetry.space_group_name_H-M   'P 1'
#
loop_
_entity.id
_entity.type
_entity.pdbx_description
1 polymer ?
#
loop_
_entity_poly.entity_id
_entity_poly.type
_entity_poly.pdbx_seq_one_letter_code
_entity_poly.pdbx_strand_id
1 'polypeptide(L)'
;MQMRKVTFIAGTLAALYGAAAVTAGDTPGVAPVARPTQDATPTKSQAQDAAKDATQAVNAPEPGSPGDTLTREDKRMAYLVYKLLDKNGKIKGANLKRGAKLFYQNCRPCHGEDGMRVNVNPSGRPIYIGQRAREDMPTFWYQMNFGDEDRNMEAYYDEITLDEMKDIAGYAQTLP
;
A
#
# COMPACT_ATOMS: atom_id res chain seq x y z
N MET A 1 47.58 -28.61 -18.28
CA MET A 1 46.43 -28.66 -17.35
C MET A 1 46.93 -28.28 -15.97
N GLN A 2 46.75 -27.03 -15.53
CA GLN A 2 47.33 -26.51 -14.27
C GLN A 2 46.29 -26.51 -13.15
N MET A 3 46.54 -27.26 -12.08
CA MET A 3 45.72 -27.26 -10.88
C MET A 3 46.05 -26.04 -10.01
N ARG A 4 45.04 -25.21 -9.71
CA ARG A 4 45.15 -24.16 -8.69
C ARG A 4 44.85 -24.76 -7.32
N LYS A 5 45.76 -24.58 -6.36
CA LYS A 5 45.54 -24.94 -4.95
C LYS A 5 44.64 -23.89 -4.30
N VAL A 6 43.65 -24.32 -3.53
CA VAL A 6 42.79 -23.46 -2.70
C VAL A 6 43.31 -23.52 -1.27
N THR A 7 43.65 -22.38 -0.69
CA THR A 7 44.07 -22.26 0.71
C THR A 7 42.88 -21.85 1.56
N PHE A 8 42.45 -22.72 2.48
CA PHE A 8 41.50 -22.35 3.53
C PHE A 8 42.22 -21.58 4.64
N ILE A 9 41.64 -20.45 5.07
CA ILE A 9 42.05 -19.75 6.29
C ILE A 9 40.92 -19.91 7.31
N ALA A 10 41.17 -20.71 8.35
CA ALA A 10 40.30 -20.80 9.51
C ALA A 10 40.62 -19.66 10.48
N GLY A 11 39.63 -18.80 10.73
CA GLY A 11 39.74 -17.69 11.69
C GLY A 11 38.84 -17.92 12.90
N THR A 12 39.42 -18.43 13.98
CA THR A 12 38.75 -18.57 15.29
C THR A 12 39.11 -17.36 16.16
N LEU A 13 38.13 -16.67 16.75
CA LEU A 13 38.38 -15.90 17.98
C LEU A 13 37.12 -15.82 18.86
N ALA A 14 37.34 -15.67 20.17
CA ALA A 14 36.41 -16.10 21.21
C ALA A 14 35.50 -14.99 21.77
N ALA A 15 34.55 -15.42 22.59
CA ALA A 15 33.54 -14.60 23.24
C ALA A 15 34.10 -13.63 24.30
N LEU A 16 33.30 -12.59 24.60
CA LEU A 16 33.35 -11.88 25.87
C LEU A 16 31.97 -11.94 26.54
N TYR A 17 31.97 -12.48 27.76
CA TYR A 17 30.82 -12.49 28.67
C TYR A 17 30.60 -11.09 29.25
N GLY A 18 29.34 -10.76 29.53
CA GLY A 18 28.96 -9.55 30.26
C GLY A 18 27.69 -9.78 31.07
N ALA A 19 27.81 -10.42 32.23
CA ALA A 19 26.73 -10.60 33.19
C ALA A 19 26.96 -9.69 34.40
N ALA A 20 25.96 -8.87 34.74
CA ALA A 20 25.89 -8.12 35.98
C ALA A 20 24.46 -8.16 36.50
N ALA A 21 24.29 -8.47 37.78
CA ALA A 21 22.99 -8.61 38.44
C ALA A 21 23.06 -8.05 39.87
N VAL A 22 21.88 -7.84 40.47
CA VAL A 22 21.65 -7.45 41.88
C VAL A 22 21.99 -5.97 42.15
N THR A 23 21.02 -5.12 42.54
CA THR A 23 20.32 -5.15 43.84
C THR A 23 18.84 -4.80 43.77
N ALA A 24 18.07 -5.33 44.72
CA ALA A 24 16.68 -4.94 45.00
C ALA A 24 16.62 -4.00 46.23
N GLY A 25 15.60 -3.14 46.29
CA GLY A 25 15.33 -2.28 47.45
C GLY A 25 13.97 -1.55 47.37
N ASP A 26 13.17 -1.72 48.42
CA ASP A 26 11.91 -1.05 48.77
C ASP A 26 12.06 0.48 48.97
N THR A 27 11.06 1.38 48.95
CA THR A 27 9.57 1.40 48.76
C THR A 27 9.14 2.89 48.56
N PRO A 28 7.85 3.33 48.58
CA PRO A 28 6.58 2.77 48.07
C PRO A 28 5.74 3.76 47.21
N GLY A 29 4.81 3.23 46.41
CA GLY A 29 3.42 3.72 46.27
C GLY A 29 3.07 5.07 45.59
N VAL A 30 2.47 4.99 44.39
CA VAL A 30 1.33 5.85 43.98
C VAL A 30 0.32 5.00 43.16
N ALA A 31 -0.96 5.40 43.14
CA ALA A 31 -2.14 4.57 42.83
C ALA A 31 -2.30 4.03 41.38
N PRO A 32 -3.08 2.94 41.18
CA PRO A 32 -3.42 2.40 39.87
C PRO A 32 -4.56 3.17 39.19
N VAL A 33 -4.44 3.45 37.89
CA VAL A 33 -5.52 3.97 37.06
C VAL A 33 -6.10 2.83 36.21
N ALA A 34 -7.28 2.36 36.59
CA ALA A 34 -8.07 1.47 35.75
C ALA A 34 -8.70 2.24 34.56
N ARG A 35 -8.88 1.58 33.43
CA ARG A 35 -9.89 1.96 32.43
C ARG A 35 -10.71 0.74 32.01
N PRO A 36 -12.05 0.87 31.95
CA PRO A 36 -12.95 -0.27 31.75
C PRO A 36 -13.22 -0.56 30.27
N THR A 37 -13.71 -1.77 30.02
CA THR A 37 -14.46 -2.14 28.81
C THR A 37 -15.79 -1.39 28.75
N GLN A 38 -16.20 -0.91 27.57
CA GLN A 38 -17.62 -0.63 27.30
C GLN A 38 -17.95 -0.56 25.81
N ASP A 39 -19.18 -0.94 25.50
CA ASP A 39 -19.73 -1.13 24.16
C ASP A 39 -19.85 0.18 23.37
N ALA A 40 -19.38 0.17 22.13
CA ALA A 40 -19.50 1.30 21.22
C ALA A 40 -20.77 1.20 20.36
N THR A 41 -21.89 1.66 20.91
CA THR A 41 -22.98 2.23 20.07
C THR A 41 -22.38 3.33 19.19
N PRO A 42 -22.65 3.39 17.88
CA PRO A 42 -22.01 4.36 16.98
C PRO A 42 -22.23 5.80 17.45
N THR A 43 -21.12 6.47 17.77
CA THR A 43 -21.12 7.83 18.33
C THR A 43 -21.60 8.85 17.29
N LYS A 44 -22.16 9.98 17.74
CA LYS A 44 -22.70 11.07 16.90
C LYS A 44 -21.84 11.52 15.70
N SER A 45 -20.52 11.29 15.71
CA SER A 45 -19.65 11.56 14.56
C SER A 45 -20.06 10.75 13.32
N GLN A 46 -20.32 9.44 13.45
CA GLN A 46 -20.68 8.59 12.31
C GLN A 46 -22.05 8.97 11.71
N ALA A 47 -22.95 9.50 12.53
CA ALA A 47 -24.22 10.08 12.07
C ALA A 47 -24.02 11.45 11.38
N GLN A 48 -22.97 12.21 11.73
CA GLN A 48 -22.62 13.46 11.07
C GLN A 48 -21.88 13.23 9.74
N ASP A 49 -21.11 12.16 9.63
CA ASP A 49 -20.46 11.74 8.39
C ASP A 49 -21.53 11.25 7.39
N ALA A 50 -22.46 10.39 7.82
CA ALA A 50 -23.61 9.97 7.01
C ALA A 50 -24.54 11.13 6.60
N ALA A 51 -24.74 12.13 7.48
CA ALA A 51 -25.53 13.33 7.16
C ALA A 51 -24.81 14.28 6.19
N LYS A 52 -23.47 14.34 6.20
CA LYS A 52 -22.69 15.08 5.20
C LYS A 52 -22.77 14.43 3.83
N ASP A 53 -22.68 13.10 3.77
CA ASP A 53 -22.88 12.33 2.53
C ASP A 53 -24.26 12.65 1.90
N ALA A 54 -25.31 12.63 2.73
CA ALA A 54 -26.67 12.99 2.34
C ALA A 54 -26.84 14.45 1.88
N THR A 55 -25.96 15.38 2.29
CA THR A 55 -26.04 16.81 1.90
C THR A 55 -25.10 17.15 0.74
N GLN A 56 -24.14 16.29 0.39
CA GLN A 56 -23.22 16.50 -0.72
C GLN A 56 -23.72 15.87 -2.04
N ALA A 57 -24.65 14.92 -1.96
CA ALA A 57 -25.29 14.28 -3.11
C ALA A 57 -26.33 15.15 -3.86
N VAL A 58 -26.87 16.21 -3.24
CA VAL A 58 -28.04 16.95 -3.77
C VAL A 58 -27.79 17.86 -5.00
N ASN A 59 -26.59 17.84 -5.61
CA ASN A 59 -26.27 18.63 -6.82
C ASN A 59 -25.23 17.94 -7.75
N ALA A 60 -25.27 16.63 -7.97
CA ALA A 60 -24.18 15.89 -8.66
C ALA A 60 -24.45 15.48 -10.14
N PRO A 61 -24.06 16.31 -11.12
CA PRO A 61 -23.76 15.91 -12.50
C PRO A 61 -22.32 16.33 -12.92
N GLU A 62 -21.51 15.63 -13.71
CA GLU A 62 -21.38 14.25 -14.24
C GLU A 62 -19.86 14.08 -14.49
N PRO A 63 -19.36 12.87 -14.74
CA PRO A 63 -18.27 12.75 -15.72
C PRO A 63 -18.82 12.25 -17.06
N GLY A 64 -19.31 13.12 -17.97
CA GLY A 64 -19.39 14.59 -17.98
C GLY A 64 -20.56 15.24 -18.78
N SER A 65 -21.34 16.10 -18.11
CA SER A 65 -22.66 16.75 -18.40
C SER A 65 -24.02 16.17 -17.87
N PRO A 66 -25.08 15.77 -18.62
CA PRO A 66 -26.47 15.50 -18.19
C PRO A 66 -26.87 15.35 -16.70
N GLY A 67 -26.46 14.23 -16.08
CA GLY A 67 -27.06 13.74 -14.83
C GLY A 67 -26.44 12.43 -14.31
N ASP A 68 -25.16 12.49 -13.95
CA ASP A 68 -24.26 11.40 -13.52
C ASP A 68 -24.88 10.03 -13.15
N THR A 69 -24.76 9.07 -14.05
CA THR A 69 -25.08 7.66 -13.76
C THR A 69 -23.85 6.78 -13.54
N LEU A 70 -22.64 7.34 -13.41
CA LEU A 70 -21.44 6.52 -13.25
C LEU A 70 -21.46 5.75 -11.93
N THR A 71 -21.07 4.48 -12.02
CA THR A 71 -20.85 3.62 -10.84
C THR A 71 -19.71 4.16 -9.98
N ARG A 72 -19.59 3.66 -8.75
CA ARG A 72 -18.49 4.06 -7.84
C ARG A 72 -17.13 3.65 -8.44
N GLU A 73 -17.15 2.56 -9.21
CA GLU A 73 -16.04 1.92 -9.89
C GLU A 73 -15.58 2.79 -11.07
N ASP A 74 -16.53 3.20 -11.93
CA ASP A 74 -16.29 4.13 -13.03
C ASP A 74 -15.76 5.48 -12.52
N LYS A 75 -16.30 5.98 -11.39
CA LYS A 75 -15.82 7.21 -10.75
C LYS A 75 -14.36 7.10 -10.31
N ARG A 76 -13.90 5.94 -9.87
CA ARG A 76 -12.47 5.70 -9.57
C ARG A 76 -11.59 5.62 -10.82
N MET A 77 -12.08 5.05 -11.91
CA MET A 77 -11.35 5.04 -13.18
C MET A 77 -11.29 6.46 -13.80
N ALA A 78 -12.38 7.20 -13.75
CA ALA A 78 -12.45 8.60 -14.16
C ALA A 78 -11.52 9.49 -13.31
N TYR A 79 -11.45 9.26 -11.98
CA TYR A 79 -10.54 9.99 -11.10
C TYR A 79 -9.06 9.85 -11.52
N LEU A 80 -8.62 8.64 -11.89
CA LEU A 80 -7.28 8.42 -12.44
C LEU A 80 -7.03 9.30 -13.66
N VAL A 81 -7.90 9.18 -14.67
CA VAL A 81 -7.69 9.82 -15.99
C VAL A 81 -7.80 11.34 -15.91
N TYR A 82 -8.84 11.87 -15.26
CA TYR A 82 -9.10 13.33 -15.24
C TYR A 82 -8.30 14.07 -14.18
N LYS A 83 -7.91 13.44 -13.07
CA LYS A 83 -7.25 14.12 -11.94
C LYS A 83 -5.80 13.69 -11.75
N LEU A 84 -5.49 12.40 -11.79
CA LEU A 84 -4.17 11.90 -11.39
C LEU A 84 -3.15 11.82 -12.52
N LEU A 85 -3.53 11.44 -13.74
CA LEU A 85 -2.58 11.26 -14.85
C LEU A 85 -2.12 12.59 -15.48
N ASP A 86 -0.84 12.67 -15.82
CA ASP A 86 -0.30 13.66 -16.74
C ASP A 86 -0.27 13.14 -18.20
N LYS A 87 0.14 14.01 -19.13
CA LYS A 87 0.23 13.68 -20.57
C LYS A 87 1.26 12.58 -20.92
N ASN A 88 2.11 12.18 -19.96
CA ASN A 88 3.13 11.16 -20.11
C ASN A 88 2.76 9.87 -19.34
N GLY A 89 1.53 9.77 -18.83
CA GLY A 89 1.07 8.63 -18.03
C GLY A 89 1.58 8.63 -16.59
N LYS A 90 2.19 9.70 -16.07
CA LYS A 90 2.71 9.79 -14.70
C LYS A 90 1.64 10.25 -13.70
N ILE A 91 1.69 9.69 -12.49
CA ILE A 91 0.81 10.11 -11.39
C ILE A 91 1.29 11.45 -10.81
N LYS A 92 0.41 12.46 -10.86
CA LYS A 92 0.62 13.79 -10.29
C LYS A 92 0.37 13.77 -8.78
N GLY A 93 1.23 14.45 -8.02
CA GLY A 93 1.00 14.72 -6.58
C GLY A 93 1.08 13.50 -5.66
N ALA A 94 1.74 12.42 -6.09
CA ALA A 94 2.01 11.25 -5.24
C ALA A 94 3.13 11.51 -4.21
N ASN A 95 2.89 11.14 -2.95
CA ASN A 95 3.92 11.07 -1.91
C ASN A 95 4.62 9.72 -1.98
N LEU A 96 5.72 9.67 -2.75
CA LEU A 96 6.50 8.44 -2.98
C LEU A 96 7.00 7.77 -1.70
N LYS A 97 7.23 8.52 -0.61
CA LYS A 97 7.67 7.95 0.68
C LYS A 97 6.54 7.19 1.38
N ARG A 98 5.30 7.70 1.32
CA ARG A 98 4.12 6.98 1.84
C ARG A 98 3.78 5.80 0.92
N GLY A 99 3.85 6.00 -0.40
CA GLY A 99 3.68 4.94 -1.41
C GLY A 99 4.63 3.77 -1.21
N ALA A 100 5.93 4.04 -0.98
CA ALA A 100 6.91 3.01 -0.65
C ALA A 100 6.53 2.24 0.62
N LYS A 101 6.18 2.92 1.72
CA LYS A 101 5.77 2.25 2.96
C LYS A 101 4.60 1.28 2.73
N LEU A 102 3.54 1.76 2.06
CA LEU A 102 2.35 0.97 1.75
C LEU A 102 2.67 -0.21 0.82
N PHE A 103 3.51 0.01 -0.19
CA PHE A 103 3.98 -1.03 -1.10
C PHE A 103 4.71 -2.15 -0.35
N TYR A 104 5.63 -1.81 0.57
CA TYR A 104 6.38 -2.78 1.38
C TYR A 104 5.50 -3.56 2.36
N GLN A 105 4.38 -2.99 2.78
CA GLN A 105 3.39 -3.63 3.66
C GLN A 105 2.48 -4.59 2.87
N ASN A 106 1.88 -4.10 1.78
CA ASN A 106 0.76 -4.78 1.11
C ASN A 106 1.18 -5.52 -0.17
N CYS A 107 2.00 -4.90 -1.01
CA CYS A 107 2.31 -5.42 -2.35
C CYS A 107 3.54 -6.33 -2.39
N ARG A 108 4.58 -6.00 -1.60
CA ARG A 108 5.85 -6.74 -1.52
C ARG A 108 5.71 -8.25 -1.20
N PRO A 109 4.81 -8.70 -0.29
CA PRO A 109 4.64 -10.12 0.02
C PRO A 109 4.44 -10.97 -1.24
N CYS A 110 3.63 -10.48 -2.19
CA CYS A 110 3.39 -11.15 -3.47
C CYS A 110 4.40 -10.70 -4.54
N HIS A 111 4.56 -9.39 -4.77
CA HIS A 111 5.28 -8.87 -5.94
C HIS A 111 6.80 -8.72 -5.82
N GLY A 112 7.38 -8.70 -4.61
CA GLY A 112 8.81 -8.52 -4.40
C GLY A 112 9.19 -7.12 -3.91
N GLU A 113 10.43 -6.94 -3.48
CA GLU A 113 10.96 -5.63 -3.03
C GLU A 113 11.19 -4.68 -4.21
N ASP A 114 11.51 -5.25 -5.36
CA ASP A 114 11.64 -4.61 -6.67
C ASP A 114 10.37 -4.71 -7.54
N GLY A 115 9.33 -5.44 -7.08
CA GLY A 115 8.13 -5.73 -7.86
C GLY A 115 8.30 -6.78 -8.98
N MET A 116 9.44 -7.48 -9.05
CA MET A 116 9.76 -8.40 -10.15
C MET A 116 9.42 -9.89 -9.90
N ARG A 117 8.76 -10.24 -8.79
CA ARG A 117 8.45 -11.64 -8.47
C ARG A 117 7.35 -12.25 -9.35
N VAL A 118 6.37 -11.44 -9.77
CA VAL A 118 5.17 -11.92 -10.50
C VAL A 118 5.14 -11.32 -11.90
N ASN A 119 5.18 -12.18 -12.92
CA ASN A 119 4.92 -11.77 -14.30
C ASN A 119 3.42 -11.50 -14.48
N VAL A 120 3.04 -10.26 -14.81
CA VAL A 120 1.63 -9.87 -15.03
C VAL A 120 1.18 -9.95 -16.50
N ASN A 121 1.97 -10.61 -17.35
CA ASN A 121 1.66 -11.03 -18.71
C ASN A 121 2.13 -12.47 -18.98
N PRO A 122 1.40 -13.50 -18.51
CA PRO A 122 1.79 -14.90 -18.68
C PRO A 122 1.81 -15.36 -20.15
N SER A 123 1.04 -14.70 -21.02
CA SER A 123 0.84 -15.10 -22.43
C SER A 123 1.79 -14.42 -23.42
N GLY A 124 2.81 -13.69 -22.95
CA GLY A 124 3.71 -12.93 -23.83
C GLY A 124 5.05 -12.58 -23.19
N ARG A 125 5.70 -11.51 -23.66
CA ARG A 125 6.93 -11.01 -23.04
C ARG A 125 6.66 -10.68 -21.56
N PRO A 126 7.48 -11.17 -20.61
CA PRO A 126 7.31 -10.86 -19.20
C PRO A 126 7.29 -9.36 -18.96
N ILE A 127 6.33 -8.92 -18.14
CA ILE A 127 6.28 -7.57 -17.59
C ILE A 127 5.97 -7.66 -16.11
N TYR A 128 6.47 -6.71 -15.36
CA TYR A 128 6.34 -6.64 -13.90
C TYR A 128 5.48 -5.46 -13.49
N ILE A 129 5.06 -5.40 -12.23
CA ILE A 129 4.12 -4.37 -11.77
C ILE A 129 4.66 -2.94 -11.91
N GLY A 130 5.99 -2.74 -11.79
CA GLY A 130 6.61 -1.44 -12.06
C GLY A 130 6.48 -1.04 -13.52
N GLN A 131 6.87 -1.93 -14.44
CA GLN A 131 6.68 -1.73 -15.88
C GLN A 131 5.21 -1.47 -16.24
N ARG A 132 4.28 -2.27 -15.71
CA ARG A 132 2.83 -2.08 -15.88
C ARG A 132 2.41 -0.69 -15.38
N ALA A 133 2.85 -0.24 -14.21
CA ALA A 133 2.59 1.11 -13.73
C ALA A 133 3.18 2.22 -14.65
N ARG A 134 4.35 2.01 -15.25
CA ARG A 134 4.99 3.02 -16.12
C ARG A 134 4.40 3.09 -17.53
N GLU A 135 3.98 1.95 -18.09
CA GLU A 135 3.58 1.81 -19.50
C GLU A 135 2.04 1.72 -19.69
N ASP A 136 1.31 1.24 -18.67
CA ASP A 136 -0.14 1.03 -18.69
C ASP A 136 -0.73 1.22 -17.29
N MET A 137 -0.66 2.47 -16.82
CA MET A 137 -1.22 2.89 -15.53
C MET A 137 -2.74 2.67 -15.40
N PRO A 138 -3.58 2.82 -16.45
CA PRO A 138 -5.01 2.45 -16.36
C PRO A 138 -5.23 1.00 -15.91
N THR A 139 -4.50 0.03 -16.49
CA THR A 139 -4.62 -1.37 -16.07
C THR A 139 -3.99 -1.62 -14.70
N PHE A 140 -2.86 -0.97 -14.37
CA PHE A 140 -2.29 -1.03 -13.01
C PHE A 140 -3.32 -0.57 -11.96
N TRP A 141 -3.96 0.57 -12.20
CA TRP A 141 -4.92 1.18 -11.30
C TRP A 141 -6.18 0.32 -11.16
N TYR A 142 -6.71 -0.21 -12.27
CA TYR A 142 -7.84 -1.14 -12.27
C TYR A 142 -7.52 -2.35 -11.39
N GLN A 143 -6.39 -3.02 -11.63
CA GLN A 143 -6.00 -4.24 -10.91
C GLN A 143 -5.72 -3.98 -9.42
N MET A 144 -5.13 -2.83 -9.08
CA MET A 144 -4.96 -2.43 -7.68
C MET A 144 -6.31 -2.17 -6.99
N ASN A 145 -7.27 -1.54 -7.67
CA ASN A 145 -8.58 -1.29 -7.08
C ASN A 145 -9.39 -2.59 -6.93
N PHE A 146 -9.61 -3.31 -8.03
CA PHE A 146 -10.61 -4.38 -8.12
C PHE A 146 -10.04 -5.80 -8.04
N GLY A 147 -8.71 -5.92 -7.90
CA GLY A 147 -8.04 -7.21 -7.81
C GLY A 147 -8.02 -7.96 -9.14
N ASP A 148 -7.80 -9.27 -9.03
CA ASP A 148 -7.90 -10.27 -10.09
C ASP A 148 -8.00 -11.65 -9.41
N GLU A 149 -9.21 -12.20 -9.33
CA GLU A 149 -9.48 -13.45 -8.61
C GLU A 149 -8.74 -14.65 -9.22
N ASP A 150 -8.72 -14.74 -10.56
CA ASP A 150 -8.00 -15.80 -11.31
C ASP A 150 -6.49 -15.85 -10.97
N ARG A 151 -5.92 -14.70 -10.61
CA ARG A 151 -4.49 -14.55 -10.26
C ARG A 151 -4.25 -14.32 -8.76
N ASN A 152 -5.27 -14.49 -7.92
CA ASN A 152 -5.23 -14.27 -6.46
C ASN A 152 -4.68 -12.89 -6.07
N MET A 153 -5.04 -11.84 -6.83
CA MET A 153 -4.72 -10.46 -6.50
C MET A 153 -5.90 -9.83 -5.75
N GLU A 154 -5.67 -9.42 -4.51
CA GLU A 154 -6.68 -8.80 -3.65
C GLU A 154 -7.13 -7.43 -4.19
N ALA A 155 -8.41 -7.12 -4.00
CA ALA A 155 -8.99 -5.81 -4.30
C ALA A 155 -8.72 -4.84 -3.14
N TYR A 156 -8.02 -3.74 -3.39
CA TYR A 156 -7.74 -2.72 -2.35
C TYR A 156 -8.81 -1.63 -2.27
N TYR A 157 -9.89 -1.74 -3.06
CA TYR A 157 -10.93 -0.74 -3.22
C TYR A 157 -11.47 -0.16 -1.90
N ASP A 158 -11.82 -1.03 -0.96
CA ASP A 158 -12.37 -0.65 0.35
C ASP A 158 -11.35 -0.68 1.50
N GLU A 159 -10.12 -1.14 1.23
CA GLU A 159 -9.08 -1.37 2.25
C GLU A 159 -8.15 -0.16 2.46
N ILE A 160 -7.95 0.68 1.44
CA ILE A 160 -7.08 1.88 1.51
C ILE A 160 -7.70 3.08 0.81
N THR A 161 -7.31 4.28 1.25
CA THR A 161 -7.85 5.53 0.72
C THR A 161 -7.36 5.84 -0.71
N LEU A 162 -8.12 6.64 -1.46
CA LEU A 162 -7.74 7.10 -2.79
C LEU A 162 -6.38 7.82 -2.83
N ASP A 163 -6.03 8.55 -1.76
CA ASP A 163 -4.74 9.23 -1.64
C ASP A 163 -3.58 8.26 -1.40
N GLU A 164 -3.83 7.15 -0.71
CA GLU A 164 -2.85 6.08 -0.49
C GLU A 164 -2.65 5.26 -1.76
N MET A 165 -3.72 4.97 -2.50
CA MET A 165 -3.65 4.36 -3.83
C MET A 165 -2.85 5.20 -4.82
N LYS A 166 -3.12 6.52 -4.88
CA LYS A 166 -2.33 7.48 -5.68
C LYS A 166 -0.85 7.39 -5.34
N ASP A 167 -0.51 7.29 -4.06
CA ASP A 167 0.88 7.21 -3.62
C ASP A 167 1.54 5.87 -3.96
N ILE A 168 0.84 4.74 -3.80
CA ILE A 168 1.29 3.42 -4.25
C ILE A 168 1.52 3.42 -5.77
N ALA A 169 0.57 3.95 -6.55
CA ALA A 169 0.68 4.05 -7.99
C ALA A 169 1.87 4.92 -8.43
N GLY A 170 2.09 6.07 -7.78
CA GLY A 170 3.27 6.90 -8.02
C GLY A 170 4.58 6.22 -7.64
N TYR A 171 4.62 5.47 -6.53
CA TYR A 171 5.80 4.70 -6.14
C TYR A 171 6.06 3.52 -7.09
N ALA A 172 5.04 2.79 -7.52
CA ALA A 172 5.16 1.70 -8.47
C ALA A 172 5.80 2.15 -9.79
N GLN A 173 5.56 3.40 -10.23
CA GLN A 173 6.23 3.98 -11.40
C GLN A 173 7.75 4.22 -11.24
N THR A 174 8.31 3.99 -10.04
CA THR A 174 9.76 4.08 -9.76
C THR A 174 10.46 2.73 -9.64
N LEU A 175 9.70 1.63 -9.54
CA LEU A 175 10.21 0.27 -9.62
C LEU A 175 10.74 -0.04 -11.04
N PRO A 176 11.53 -1.11 -11.25
CA PRO A 176 11.95 -1.62 -12.57
C PRO A 176 10.81 -2.11 -13.49
#